data_AF-A0AAQ3K3V8-F1
#
_entry.id   AF-A0AAQ3K3V8-F1
#
_cell.length_a   1.000
_cell.length_b   1.000
_cell.length_c   1.000
_cell.angle_alpha   90.00
_cell.angle_beta   90.00
_cell.angle_gamma   90.00
#
_symmetry.space_group_name_H-M   'P 1'
#
loop_
_entity.id
_entity.type
_entity.pdbx_description
1 polymer ?
#
loop_
_entity_poly.entity_id
_entity_poly.type
_entity_poly.pdbx_seq_one_letter_code
_entity_poly.pdbx_strand_id
1 'polypeptide(L)' 'MMGLMGSEQLESLVEAIKTKVMGKKGKGKKPYVKMDKSASVKVEIRSRRARRLIDKTLKAADRPGKISVPP' A
#
# COMPACT_ATOMS: atom_id res chain seq x y z
N MET A 1 -18.33 50.22 16.35
CA MET A 1 -17.73 48.87 16.42
C MET A 1 -17.65 48.32 15.00
N MET A 2 -16.46 48.23 14.42
CA MET A 2 -16.27 47.74 13.05
C MET A 2 -15.12 46.74 13.10
N GLY A 3 -15.46 45.47 13.27
CA GLY A 3 -14.47 44.42 13.56
C GLY A 3 -15.09 43.04 13.62
N LEU A 4 -15.95 42.67 12.67
CA LEU A 4 -16.45 41.30 12.53
C LEU A 4 -16.56 40.79 11.08
N MET A 5 -16.32 41.63 10.08
CA MET A 5 -16.53 41.28 8.66
C MET A 5 -15.50 40.28 8.09
N GLY A 6 -14.34 40.11 8.73
CA GLY A 6 -13.32 39.14 8.33
C GLY A 6 -13.56 37.71 8.83
N SER A 7 -14.41 37.55 9.86
CA SER A 7 -14.68 36.23 10.46
C SER A 7 -15.63 35.39 9.59
N GLU A 8 -16.68 36.00 9.05
CA GLU A 8 -17.65 35.36 8.16
C GLU A 8 -17.03 34.89 6.85
N GLN A 9 -16.10 35.69 6.30
CA GLN A 9 -15.36 35.34 5.08
C GLN A 9 -14.43 34.14 5.30
N LEU A 10 -13.79 34.09 6.47
CA LEU A 10 -12.92 32.98 6.85
C LEU A 10 -13.72 31.70 7.10
N GLU A 11 -14.87 31.81 7.75
CA GLU A 11 -15.77 30.70 8.02
C GLU A 11 -16.30 30.08 6.72
N SER A 12 -16.78 30.91 5.80
CA SER A 12 -17.23 30.49 4.46
C SER A 12 -16.11 29.78 3.68
N LEU A 13 -14.88 30.30 3.76
CA LEU A 13 -13.72 29.68 3.11
C LEU A 13 -13.37 28.32 3.72
N VAL A 14 -13.38 28.21 5.05
CA VAL A 14 -13.10 26.96 5.76
C VAL A 14 -14.17 25.90 5.45
N GLU A 15 -15.45 26.29 5.37
CA GLU A 15 -16.53 25.41 4.95
C GLU A 15 -16.37 24.91 3.51
N ALA A 16 -15.98 25.80 2.59
CA ALA A 16 -15.72 25.46 1.19
C ALA A 16 -14.53 24.48 1.05
N ILE A 17 -13.49 24.64 1.88
CA ILE A 17 -12.34 23.72 1.92
C ILE A 17 -12.76 22.37 2.49
N LYS A 18 -13.50 22.36 3.61
CA LYS A 18 -13.97 21.15 4.28
C LYS A 18 -14.84 20.30 3.35
N THR A 19 -15.78 20.93 2.65
CA THR A 19 -16.65 20.25 1.67
C THR A 19 -15.86 19.70 0.48
N LYS A 20 -14.88 20.44 -0.07
CA LYS A 20 -14.03 19.95 -1.16
C LYS A 20 -13.13 18.79 -0.76
N VAL A 21 -12.61 18.77 0.47
CA VAL A 21 -11.75 17.68 0.97
C VAL A 21 -12.58 16.46 1.37
N MET A 22 -13.70 16.65 2.06
CA MET A 22 -14.56 15.55 2.51
C MET A 22 -15.43 14.96 1.39
N GLY A 23 -15.85 15.76 0.41
CA GLY A 23 -16.55 15.30 -0.79
C GLY A 23 -15.67 14.45 -1.72
N LYS A 24 -14.35 14.51 -1.53
CA LYS A 24 -13.37 13.58 -2.11
C LYS A 24 -13.06 12.42 -1.16
N LYS A 25 -14.03 11.89 -0.41
CA LYS A 25 -13.93 10.54 0.16
C LYS A 25 -13.65 9.60 -1.02
N GLY A 26 -12.37 9.32 -1.21
CA GLY A 26 -11.83 8.70 -2.41
C GLY A 26 -12.65 7.47 -2.71
N LYS A 27 -13.08 7.34 -3.98
CA LYS A 27 -13.77 6.17 -4.55
C LYS A 27 -13.37 4.96 -3.73
N GLY A 28 -14.27 4.52 -2.85
CA GLY A 28 -13.94 3.67 -1.71
C GLY A 28 -12.92 2.65 -2.15
N LYS A 29 -11.75 2.60 -1.48
CA LYS A 29 -10.67 1.68 -1.82
C LYS A 29 -11.33 0.33 -2.05
N LYS A 30 -11.43 -0.10 -3.32
CA LYS A 30 -12.09 -1.38 -3.63
C LYS A 30 -11.43 -2.39 -2.70
N PRO A 31 -12.20 -3.20 -1.94
CA PRO A 31 -11.60 -4.22 -1.10
C PRO A 31 -10.60 -4.95 -1.97
N TYR A 32 -9.32 -4.89 -1.61
CA TYR A 32 -8.31 -5.60 -2.37
C TYR A 32 -8.66 -7.07 -2.26
N VAL A 33 -9.22 -7.62 -3.33
CA VAL A 33 -9.51 -9.05 -3.41
C VAL A 33 -8.14 -9.71 -3.54
N LYS A 34 -7.66 -10.28 -2.44
CA LYS A 34 -6.47 -11.13 -2.47
C LYS A 34 -6.80 -12.29 -3.41
N MET A 35 -6.22 -12.27 -4.60
CA MET A 35 -6.34 -13.38 -5.53
C MET A 35 -5.77 -14.63 -4.86
N ASP A 36 -6.48 -15.74 -4.98
CA ASP A 36 -5.91 -17.03 -4.62
C ASP A 36 -4.63 -17.25 -5.42
N LYS A 37 -3.66 -17.91 -4.80
CA LYS A 37 -2.43 -18.30 -5.49
C LYS A 37 -2.78 -19.07 -6.76
N SER A 38 -2.20 -18.65 -7.89
CA SER A 38 -2.43 -19.29 -9.18
C SER A 38 -1.95 -20.74 -9.17
N ALA A 39 -2.48 -21.57 -10.09
CA ALA A 39 -2.05 -22.96 -10.23
C ALA A 39 -0.54 -23.08 -10.43
N SER A 40 0.08 -22.14 -11.16
CA SER A 40 1.55 -22.07 -11.35
C SER A 40 2.33 -21.82 -10.06
N VAL A 41 1.71 -21.25 -9.02
CA VAL A 41 2.29 -21.11 -7.67
C VAL A 41 2.05 -22.37 -6.82
N LYS A 42 1.02 -23.17 -7.16
CA LYS A 42 0.66 -24.43 -6.48
C LYS A 42 1.35 -25.67 -7.04
N VAL A 43 1.95 -25.60 -8.23
CA VAL A 43 2.69 -26.75 -8.80
C VAL A 43 3.93 -27.06 -7.96
N GLU A 44 4.07 -28.32 -7.54
CA GLU A 44 5.23 -28.76 -6.78
C GLU A 44 6.53 -28.61 -7.58
N ILE A 45 7.55 -28.00 -6.96
CA ILE A 45 8.90 -27.94 -7.52
C ILE A 45 9.51 -29.35 -7.49
N ARG A 46 9.49 -30.05 -8.63
CA ARG A 46 10.05 -31.42 -8.74
C ARG A 46 11.58 -31.47 -8.75
N SER A 47 12.24 -30.43 -9.25
CA SER A 47 13.70 -30.39 -9.38
C SER A 47 14.41 -30.15 -8.05
N ARG A 48 15.37 -31.03 -7.72
CA ARG A 48 16.23 -30.88 -6.53
C ARG A 48 17.04 -29.58 -6.55
N ARG A 49 17.54 -29.17 -7.73
CA ARG A 49 18.31 -27.91 -7.88
C ARG A 49 17.44 -26.69 -7.61
N ALA A 50 16.22 -26.69 -8.15
CA ALA A 50 15.28 -25.58 -7.97
C ALA A 50 14.85 -25.44 -6.49
N ARG A 51 14.56 -26.55 -5.79
CA ARG A 51 14.27 -26.50 -4.34
C ARG A 51 15.41 -25.89 -3.53
N ARG A 52 16.66 -26.30 -3.80
CA ARG A 52 17.85 -25.76 -3.12
C ARG A 52 18.03 -24.26 -3.36
N LEU A 53 17.76 -23.76 -4.56
CA LEU A 53 17.84 -22.34 -4.86
C LEU A 53 16.77 -21.56 -4.10
N ILE A 54 15.53 -22.04 -4.11
CA ILE A 54 14.41 -21.42 -3.39
C ILE A 54 14.70 -21.34 -1.88
N ASP A 55 15.17 -22.43 -1.26
CA ASP A 55 15.51 -22.45 0.18
C ASP A 55 16.61 -21.46 0.54
N LYS A 56 17.64 -21.34 -0.32
CA LYS A 56 18.73 -20.37 -0.12
C LYS A 56 18.19 -18.93 -0.16
N THR A 57 17.34 -18.63 -1.14
CA THR A 57 16.76 -17.29 -1.30
C THR A 57 15.79 -16.96 -0.17
N LEU A 58 14.95 -17.90 0.27
CA LEU A 58 14.04 -17.72 1.42
C LEU A 58 14.81 -17.37 2.71
N LYS A 59 15.84 -18.14 3.03
CA LYS A 59 16.68 -17.88 4.22
C LYS A 59 17.38 -16.53 4.19
N ALA A 60 17.74 -16.04 3.01
CA ALA A 60 18.34 -14.72 2.83
C ALA A 60 17.30 -13.60 3.01
N ALA A 61 16.08 -13.79 2.50
CA ALA A 61 14.99 -12.82 2.61
C ALA A 61 14.53 -12.61 4.06
N ASP A 62 14.55 -13.66 4.89
CA ASP A 62 14.20 -13.58 6.33
C ASP A 62 15.22 -12.76 7.16
N ARG A 63 16.36 -12.37 6.58
CA ARG A 63 17.41 -11.56 7.23
C ARG A 63 17.63 -10.24 6.48
N PRO A 64 16.68 -9.29 6.55
CA PRO A 64 16.85 -7.98 5.93
C PRO A 64 18.07 -7.26 6.53
N GLY A 65 18.98 -6.79 5.69
CA GLY A 65 20.19 -6.05 6.09
C GLY A 65 21.54 -6.77 5.91
N LYS A 66 21.55 -8.04 5.45
CA LYS A 66 22.79 -8.76 5.08
C LYS A 66 22.68 -9.31 3.65
N ILE A 67 22.75 -8.43 2.66
CA ILE A 67 22.65 -8.82 1.24
C ILE A 67 24.04 -8.87 0.60
N SER A 68 24.55 -10.08 0.43
CA SER A 68 25.19 -10.47 -0.83
C SER A 68 25.15 -12.00 -0.94
N VAL A 69 24.31 -12.50 -1.85
CA VAL A 69 24.46 -13.87 -2.35
C VAL A 69 25.30 -13.72 -3.62
N PRO A 70 26.57 -14.19 -3.63
CA PRO A 70 27.40 -14.11 -4.82
C PRO A 70 26.81 -14.97 -5.96
N PRO A 71 27.11 -14.62 -7.22
CA PRO A 71 26.52 -15.23 -8.42
C PRO A 71 26.75 -16.73 -8.55
#